data_AF-A0A0P8YM51-F1
#
_entry.id   AF-A0A0P8YM51-F1
#
_cell.length_a   1.000
_cell.length_b   1.000
_cell.length_c   1.000
_cell.angle_alpha   90.00
_cell.angle_beta   90.00
_cell.angle_gamma   90.00
#
_symmetry.space_group_name_H-M   'P 1'
#
loop_
_entity.id
_entity.type
_entity.pdbx_description
1 polymer ?
#
loop_
_entity_poly.entity_id
_entity_poly.type
_entity_poly.pdbx_seq_one_letter_code
_entity_poly.pdbx_strand_id
1 'polypeptide(L)'
;MINVTRKFKNFGPLEILVLSSITYVVVMLIWTASTRSEVLQKANDIKYNHKSVINFINDQVNICSSNEKALTSWGEKCNAVWTSDKIVSYVLSNIELKNPYSIEKPLIQTSQDPRIQAEGKAGQSTDKGIIFVSSNNFESEAGSEWVVGTCVKSPCVAAGNNELVSLYR
;
A
#
# COMPACT_ATOMS: atom_id res chain seq x y z
N MET A 1 -13.43 28.77 -48.45
CA MET A 1 -13.22 28.94 -46.99
C MET A 1 -14.57 28.86 -46.32
N ILE A 2 -14.81 27.75 -45.63
CA ILE A 2 -16.14 27.29 -45.24
C ILE A 2 -16.70 28.18 -44.13
N ASN A 3 -17.98 28.54 -44.31
CA ASN A 3 -19.07 29.06 -43.47
C ASN A 3 -19.05 28.86 -41.92
N VAL A 4 -17.90 28.68 -41.29
CA VAL A 4 -17.76 28.43 -39.85
C VAL A 4 -18.13 29.68 -39.05
N THR A 5 -17.74 30.86 -39.53
CA THR A 5 -18.05 32.17 -38.91
C THR A 5 -19.55 32.49 -38.86
N ARG A 6 -20.37 31.93 -39.74
CA ARG A 6 -21.83 32.15 -39.74
C ARG A 6 -22.55 31.30 -38.68
N LYS A 7 -22.02 30.12 -38.35
CA LYS A 7 -22.60 29.22 -37.33
C LYS A 7 -22.38 29.72 -35.90
N PHE A 8 -21.21 30.28 -35.60
CA PHE A 8 -20.91 30.87 -34.28
C PHE A 8 -21.73 32.13 -33.96
N LYS A 9 -22.32 32.78 -34.96
CA LYS A 9 -23.12 33.99 -34.77
C LYS A 9 -24.49 33.74 -34.11
N ASN A 10 -24.94 32.48 -34.11
CA ASN A 10 -26.21 32.04 -33.51
C ASN A 10 -25.99 31.25 -32.21
N PHE A 11 -24.76 31.15 -31.69
CA PHE A 11 -24.49 30.49 -30.43
C PHE A 11 -24.77 31.45 -29.27
N GLY A 12 -25.80 31.14 -28.48
CA GLY A 12 -26.09 31.86 -27.26
C GLY A 12 -25.16 31.44 -26.12
N PRO A 13 -25.19 32.19 -25.01
CA PRO A 13 -24.42 31.88 -23.82
C PRO A 13 -24.80 30.51 -23.19
N LEU A 14 -26.04 30.05 -23.38
CA LEU A 14 -26.51 28.75 -22.88
C LEU A 14 -25.84 27.59 -23.63
N GLU A 15 -25.75 27.66 -24.96
CA GLU A 15 -25.13 26.62 -25.79
C GLU A 15 -23.63 26.50 -25.52
N ILE A 16 -22.96 27.64 -25.25
CA ILE A 16 -21.55 27.66 -24.85
C ILE A 16 -21.38 26.96 -23.49
N LEU A 17 -22.26 27.22 -22.52
CA LEU A 17 -22.23 26.57 -21.20
C LEU A 17 -22.42 25.06 -21.33
N VAL A 18 -23.40 24.61 -22.12
CA VAL A 18 -23.67 23.18 -22.35
C VAL A 18 -22.46 22.51 -23.02
N LEU A 19 -21.90 23.10 -24.08
CA LEU A 19 -20.72 22.56 -24.74
C LEU A 19 -19.51 22.49 -23.80
N SER A 20 -19.27 23.52 -23.00
CA SER A 20 -18.18 23.53 -22.02
C SER A 20 -18.31 22.41 -20.97
N SER A 21 -19.54 22.15 -20.51
CA SER A 21 -19.84 21.08 -19.55
C SER A 21 -19.58 19.70 -20.15
N ILE A 22 -20.00 19.49 -21.41
CA ILE A 22 -19.75 18.23 -22.13
C ILE A 22 -18.24 18.05 -22.34
N THR A 23 -17.53 19.09 -22.78
CA THR A 23 -16.07 19.02 -22.96
C THR A 23 -15.37 18.70 -21.66
N TYR A 24 -15.76 19.31 -20.54
CA TYR A 24 -15.21 19.01 -19.22
C TYR A 24 -15.38 17.52 -18.85
N VAL A 25 -16.58 16.97 -19.01
CA VAL A 25 -16.85 15.54 -18.74
C VAL A 25 -15.99 14.64 -19.62
N VAL A 26 -15.90 14.92 -20.92
CA VAL A 26 -15.10 14.12 -21.86
C VAL A 26 -13.62 14.15 -21.49
N VAL A 27 -13.08 15.32 -21.14
CA VAL A 27 -11.68 15.46 -20.70
C VAL A 27 -11.43 14.65 -19.42
N MET A 28 -12.33 14.72 -18.43
CA MET A 28 -12.19 13.96 -17.19
C MET A 28 -12.27 12.44 -17.41
N LEU A 29 -13.12 11.98 -18.34
CA LEU A 29 -13.19 10.57 -18.71
C LEU A 29 -11.91 10.08 -19.38
N ILE A 30 -11.36 10.86 -20.33
CA ILE A 30 -10.09 10.54 -20.99
C ILE A 30 -8.95 10.53 -19.98
N TRP A 31 -8.90 11.52 -19.08
CA TRP A 31 -7.93 11.56 -17.99
C TRP A 31 -8.00 10.31 -17.13
N THR A 32 -9.20 9.92 -16.70
CA THR A 32 -9.41 8.73 -15.86
C THR A 32 -8.99 7.45 -16.58
N ALA A 33 -9.28 7.33 -17.89
CA ALA A 33 -8.86 6.19 -18.69
C ALA A 33 -7.34 6.14 -18.87
N SER A 34 -6.69 7.28 -19.12
CA SER A 34 -5.25 7.37 -19.36
C SER A 34 -4.40 7.10 -18.11
N THR A 35 -4.86 7.50 -16.93
CA THR A 35 -4.14 7.34 -15.66
C THR A 35 -4.36 5.98 -15.00
N ARG A 36 -5.35 5.20 -15.46
CA ARG A 36 -5.72 3.91 -14.86
C ARG A 36 -4.59 2.89 -14.84
N SER A 37 -3.82 2.78 -15.93
CA SER A 37 -2.73 1.81 -16.05
C SER A 37 -1.61 2.09 -15.05
N GLU A 38 -1.19 3.35 -14.93
CA GLU A 38 -0.14 3.78 -14.01
C GLU A 38 -0.56 3.57 -12.55
N VAL A 39 -1.80 3.94 -12.20
CA VAL A 39 -2.34 3.72 -10.84
C VAL A 39 -2.43 2.23 -10.51
N LEU A 40 -2.77 1.38 -11.49
CA LEU A 40 -2.80 -0.07 -11.30
C LEU A 40 -1.40 -0.65 -11.08
N GLN A 41 -0.40 -0.19 -11.84
CA GLN A 41 0.98 -0.61 -11.66
C GLN A 41 1.50 -0.24 -10.27
N LYS A 42 1.28 1.01 -9.84
CA LYS A 42 1.65 1.47 -8.49
C LYS A 42 0.99 0.64 -7.40
N ALA A 43 -0.28 0.30 -7.55
CA ALA A 43 -1.00 -0.57 -6.62
C ALA A 43 -0.40 -2.00 -6.58
N ASN A 44 -0.05 -2.56 -7.74
CA ASN A 44 0.56 -3.88 -7.84
C ASN A 44 1.95 -3.94 -7.22
N ASP A 45 2.76 -2.89 -7.38
CA ASP A 45 4.08 -2.80 -6.76
C ASP A 45 3.98 -2.79 -5.22
N ILE A 46 2.99 -2.10 -4.64
CA ILE A 46 2.74 -2.11 -3.18
C ILE A 46 2.30 -3.50 -2.71
N LYS A 47 1.37 -4.13 -3.43
CA LYS A 47 0.93 -5.51 -3.12
C LYS A 47 2.09 -6.49 -3.21
N TYR A 48 2.97 -6.32 -4.19
CA TYR A 48 4.17 -7.13 -4.35
C TYR A 48 5.11 -6.96 -3.16
N ASN A 49 5.43 -5.73 -2.76
CA ASN A 49 6.25 -5.45 -1.58
C ASN A 49 5.66 -6.10 -0.31
N HIS A 50 4.37 -5.90 -0.07
CA HIS A 50 3.68 -6.47 1.08
C HIS A 50 3.75 -8.00 1.11
N LYS A 51 3.46 -8.65 -0.03
CA LYS A 51 3.57 -10.10 -0.19
C LYS A 51 5.00 -10.60 -0.01
N SER A 52 5.99 -9.86 -0.51
CA SER A 52 7.41 -10.21 -0.37
C SER A 52 7.83 -10.22 1.10
N VAL A 53 7.46 -9.19 1.86
CA VAL A 53 7.73 -9.12 3.32
C VAL A 53 7.04 -10.26 4.06
N ILE A 54 5.75 -10.51 3.78
CA ILE A 54 4.98 -11.59 4.42
C ILE A 54 5.59 -12.96 4.15
N ASN A 55 5.89 -13.26 2.89
CA ASN A 55 6.47 -14.54 2.51
C ASN A 55 7.82 -14.74 3.18
N PHE A 56 8.67 -13.70 3.19
CA PHE A 56 9.96 -13.76 3.86
C PHE A 56 9.81 -14.12 5.35
N ILE A 57 8.92 -13.45 6.08
CA ILE A 57 8.73 -13.74 7.52
C ILE A 57 8.09 -15.12 7.73
N ASN A 58 7.10 -15.50 6.93
CA ASN A 58 6.50 -16.84 7.00
C ASN A 58 7.53 -17.96 6.75
N ASP A 59 8.45 -17.77 5.80
CA ASP A 59 9.52 -18.73 5.55
C ASP A 59 10.44 -18.85 6.77
N GLN A 60 10.76 -17.75 7.45
CA GLN A 60 11.52 -17.77 8.71
C GLN A 60 10.76 -18.48 9.83
N VAL A 61 9.46 -18.23 9.97
CA VAL A 61 8.60 -18.93 10.93
C VAL A 61 8.61 -20.44 10.65
N ASN A 62 8.43 -20.85 9.40
CA ASN A 62 8.43 -22.26 9.01
C ASN A 62 9.76 -22.97 9.32
N ILE A 63 10.88 -22.30 9.05
CA ILE A 63 12.22 -22.79 9.40
C ILE A 63 12.35 -22.94 10.92
N CYS A 64 11.90 -21.95 11.67
CA CYS A 64 11.99 -21.95 13.13
C CYS A 64 11.03 -22.94 13.80
N SER A 65 9.88 -23.22 13.19
CA SER A 65 8.96 -24.28 13.61
C SER A 65 9.57 -25.68 13.40
N SER A 66 10.37 -25.84 12.34
CA SER A 66 11.06 -27.11 12.06
C SER A 66 12.33 -27.30 12.89
N ASN A 67 13.02 -26.22 13.29
CA ASN A 67 14.25 -26.27 14.06
C ASN A 67 14.35 -25.13 15.10
N GLU A 68 13.94 -25.43 16.33
CA GLU A 68 13.91 -24.47 17.45
C GLU A 68 15.28 -23.91 17.85
N LYS A 69 16.38 -24.61 17.51
CA LYS A 69 17.76 -24.19 17.84
C LYS A 69 18.41 -23.36 16.74
N ALA A 70 17.75 -23.18 15.61
CA ALA A 70 18.25 -22.36 14.52
C ALA A 70 18.25 -20.86 14.89
N LEU A 71 18.95 -20.09 14.06
CA LEU A 71 18.97 -18.63 14.10
C LEU A 71 18.14 -18.11 12.93
N THR A 72 17.39 -17.03 13.17
CA THR A 72 16.71 -16.27 12.12
C THR A 72 17.74 -15.53 11.27
N SER A 73 17.30 -15.08 10.10
CA SER A 73 18.15 -14.29 9.19
C SER A 73 18.72 -13.00 9.82
N TRP A 74 18.04 -12.44 10.83
CA TRP A 74 18.50 -11.26 11.58
C TRP A 74 19.26 -11.60 12.88
N GLY A 75 19.59 -12.88 13.11
CA GLY A 75 20.50 -13.31 14.17
C GLY A 75 19.85 -13.58 15.54
N GLU A 76 18.53 -13.65 15.62
CA GLU A 76 17.84 -14.04 16.86
C GLU A 76 17.56 -15.55 16.88
N LYS A 77 17.50 -16.15 18.06
CA LYS A 77 17.19 -17.59 18.16
C LYS A 77 15.73 -17.82 17.82
N CYS A 78 15.47 -18.94 17.15
CA CYS A 78 14.11 -19.34 16.85
C CYS A 78 13.29 -19.41 18.13
N ASN A 79 13.73 -20.10 19.18
CA ASN A 79 13.01 -20.19 20.45
C ASN A 79 12.94 -18.93 21.33
N ALA A 80 13.49 -17.79 20.90
CA ALA A 80 13.44 -16.53 21.64
C ALA A 80 12.34 -15.61 21.09
N VAL A 81 12.06 -14.54 21.85
CA VAL A 81 11.25 -13.40 21.40
C VAL A 81 12.01 -12.65 20.31
N TRP A 82 11.35 -12.35 19.20
CA TRP A 82 11.97 -11.60 18.11
C TRP A 82 11.67 -10.11 18.19
N THR A 83 12.72 -9.29 18.10
CA THR A 83 12.58 -7.84 18.26
C THR A 83 12.04 -7.21 16.98
N SER A 84 10.92 -6.50 17.06
CA SER A 84 10.26 -5.88 15.89
C SER A 84 11.22 -4.94 15.13
N ASP A 85 11.96 -4.09 15.84
CA ASP A 85 12.90 -3.14 15.23
C ASP A 85 14.04 -3.83 14.45
N LYS A 86 14.54 -4.97 14.96
CA LYS A 86 15.58 -5.74 14.26
C LYS A 86 15.04 -6.35 12.98
N ILE A 87 13.83 -6.92 13.04
CA ILE A 87 13.16 -7.45 11.84
C ILE A 87 12.98 -6.35 10.80
N VAL A 88 12.45 -5.19 11.21
CA VAL A 88 12.21 -4.05 10.31
C VAL A 88 13.51 -3.55 9.68
N SER A 89 14.55 -3.33 10.50
CA SER A 89 15.86 -2.88 9.99
C SER A 89 16.47 -3.88 9.01
N TYR A 90 16.38 -5.19 9.30
CA TYR A 90 16.88 -6.25 8.42
C TYR A 90 16.10 -6.30 7.11
N VAL A 91 14.77 -6.21 7.16
CA VAL A 91 13.93 -6.23 5.95
C VAL A 91 14.22 -5.02 5.08
N LEU A 92 14.35 -3.83 5.66
CA LEU A 92 14.68 -2.61 4.93
C LEU A 92 16.06 -2.67 4.24
N SER A 93 17.04 -3.37 4.81
CA SER A 93 18.37 -3.49 4.22
C SER A 93 18.52 -4.62 3.21
N ASN A 94 17.71 -5.70 3.32
CA ASN A 94 17.91 -6.93 2.54
C ASN A 94 16.82 -7.19 1.49
N ILE A 95 15.63 -6.58 1.60
CA ILE A 95 14.55 -6.74 0.62
C ILE A 95 14.50 -5.51 -0.28
N GLU A 96 14.59 -5.73 -1.60
CA GLU A 96 14.40 -4.68 -2.60
C GLU A 96 12.91 -4.29 -2.68
N LEU A 97 12.53 -3.25 -1.93
CA LEU A 97 11.20 -2.70 -1.95
C LEU A 97 11.08 -1.61 -3.03
N LYS A 98 10.03 -1.70 -3.86
CA LYS A 98 9.74 -0.65 -4.84
C LYS A 98 9.08 0.55 -4.17
N ASN A 99 9.49 1.77 -4.50
CA ASN A 99 8.86 3.00 -4.02
C ASN A 99 8.07 3.70 -5.15
N PRO A 100 6.81 3.29 -5.42
CA PRO A 100 6.03 3.81 -6.54
C PRO A 100 5.60 5.28 -6.40
N TYR A 101 5.70 5.85 -5.19
CA TYR A 101 5.29 7.22 -4.90
C TYR A 101 6.45 8.14 -4.50
N SER A 102 7.71 7.68 -4.65
CA SER A 102 8.91 8.43 -4.25
C SER A 102 8.80 9.03 -2.84
N ILE A 103 8.26 8.25 -1.92
CA ILE A 103 8.05 8.65 -0.52
C ILE A 103 9.41 8.83 0.15
N GLU A 104 9.63 9.96 0.82
CA GLU A 104 10.87 10.24 1.57
C GLU A 104 10.91 9.50 2.92
N LYS A 105 9.74 9.19 3.49
CA LYS A 105 9.59 8.36 4.69
C LYS A 105 10.04 6.92 4.43
N PRO A 106 10.48 6.17 5.47
CA PRO A 106 10.76 4.75 5.33
C PRO A 106 9.52 3.99 4.86
N LEU A 107 9.73 3.05 3.92
CA LEU A 107 8.67 2.22 3.32
C LEU A 107 8.05 1.23 4.31
N ILE A 108 8.74 0.97 5.42
CA ILE A 108 8.26 0.14 6.53
C ILE A 108 8.29 0.98 7.80
N GLN A 109 7.18 1.00 8.53
CA GLN A 109 7.03 1.71 9.79
C GLN A 109 6.39 0.82 10.84
N THR A 110 6.81 0.98 12.07
CA THR A 110 6.18 0.30 13.21
C THR A 110 4.94 1.09 13.65
N SER A 111 3.89 0.37 14.02
CA SER A 111 2.63 0.92 14.55
C SER A 111 2.18 0.11 15.75
N GLN A 112 1.63 0.80 16.76
CA GLN A 112 0.96 0.16 17.90
C GLN A 112 -0.20 -0.72 17.44
N ASP A 113 -0.94 -0.26 16.43
CA ASP A 113 -1.97 -1.05 15.76
C ASP A 113 -1.86 -0.85 14.24
N PRO A 114 -1.24 -1.80 13.52
CA PRO A 114 -1.14 -1.76 12.06
C PRO A 114 -2.50 -1.83 11.36
N ARG A 115 -3.54 -2.42 12.00
CA ARG A 115 -4.88 -2.55 11.42
C ARG A 115 -5.48 -1.16 11.24
N ILE A 116 -5.43 -0.32 12.27
CA ILE A 116 -5.96 1.05 12.20
C ILE A 116 -5.26 1.88 11.12
N GLN A 117 -3.94 1.71 10.93
CA GLN A 117 -3.20 2.47 9.92
C GLN A 117 -3.46 1.96 8.49
N ALA A 118 -3.53 0.64 8.31
CA ALA A 118 -3.73 0.00 7.01
C ALA A 118 -5.19 0.10 6.52
N GLU A 119 -6.18 -0.10 7.40
CA GLU A 119 -7.60 0.09 7.08
C GLU A 119 -7.99 1.57 7.12
N GLY A 120 -7.32 2.37 7.95
CA GLY A 120 -7.65 3.76 8.16
C GLY A 120 -8.96 3.96 8.93
N LYS A 121 -9.06 5.11 9.61
CA LYS A 121 -10.36 5.68 9.99
C LYS A 121 -10.77 6.69 8.93
N ALA A 122 -12.08 6.88 8.73
CA ALA A 122 -12.60 7.91 7.84
C ALA A 122 -11.96 9.26 8.19
N GLY A 123 -11.18 9.83 7.27
CA GLY A 123 -10.50 11.11 7.45
C GLY A 123 -9.12 11.09 8.12
N GLN A 124 -8.50 9.93 8.42
CA GLN A 124 -7.22 9.88 9.16
C GLN A 124 -6.04 9.19 8.47
N SER A 125 -6.22 8.20 7.60
CA SER A 125 -5.06 7.52 6.97
C SER A 125 -4.76 8.07 5.58
N THR A 126 -3.66 8.82 5.48
CA THR A 126 -3.15 9.44 4.24
C THR A 126 -1.94 8.72 3.65
N ASP A 127 -1.32 7.83 4.43
CA ASP A 127 -0.01 7.25 4.12
C ASP A 127 -0.16 5.99 3.25
N LYS A 128 -0.41 6.22 1.95
CA LYS A 128 -0.45 5.17 0.91
C LYS A 128 0.96 4.66 0.59
N GLY A 129 1.09 3.35 0.36
CA GLY A 129 2.34 2.71 -0.08
C GLY A 129 3.39 2.48 1.01
N ILE A 130 3.06 2.76 2.27
CA ILE A 130 3.87 2.40 3.44
C ILE A 130 3.33 1.08 4.01
N ILE A 131 4.23 0.21 4.44
CA ILE A 131 3.92 -1.03 5.14
C ILE A 131 4.01 -0.76 6.65
N PHE A 132 2.92 -1.02 7.35
CA PHE A 132 2.84 -0.93 8.80
C PHE A 132 3.02 -2.31 9.41
N VAL A 133 3.92 -2.41 10.38
CA VAL A 133 4.22 -3.63 11.12
C VAL A 133 3.97 -3.39 12.60
N SER A 134 3.57 -4.43 13.32
CA SER A 134 3.32 -4.32 14.76
C SER A 134 4.58 -3.89 15.50
N SER A 135 4.48 -2.86 16.33
CA SER A 135 5.58 -2.41 17.20
C SER A 135 5.89 -3.41 18.31
N ASN A 136 4.95 -4.32 18.61
CA ASN A 136 5.17 -5.36 19.59
C ASN A 136 6.13 -6.41 19.04
N ASN A 137 6.94 -6.97 19.93
CA ASN A 137 7.85 -8.05 19.60
C ASN A 137 7.07 -9.32 19.20
N PHE A 138 7.67 -10.14 18.36
CA PHE A 138 7.07 -11.41 17.96
C PHE A 138 7.41 -12.45 19.03
N GLU A 139 6.44 -12.70 19.91
CA GLU A 139 6.56 -13.64 21.00
C GLU A 139 6.78 -15.08 20.52
N SER A 140 7.42 -15.90 21.36
CA SER A 140 7.77 -17.28 21.02
C SER A 140 6.65 -18.29 21.26
N GLU A 141 5.57 -17.87 21.89
CA GLU A 141 4.45 -18.71 22.27
C GLU A 141 3.58 -19.07 21.07
N ALA A 142 3.07 -20.30 21.04
CA ALA A 142 2.17 -20.74 19.98
C ALA A 142 0.88 -19.89 19.98
N GLY A 143 0.54 -19.32 18.82
CA GLY A 143 -0.59 -18.42 18.66
C GLY A 143 -0.25 -16.93 18.83
N SER A 144 1.04 -16.60 18.99
CA SER A 144 1.51 -15.22 18.94
C SER A 144 1.22 -14.62 17.56
N GLU A 145 0.56 -13.47 17.52
CA GLU A 145 0.17 -12.79 16.30
C GLU A 145 1.08 -11.59 16.02
N TRP A 146 1.60 -11.51 14.80
CA TRP A 146 2.30 -10.35 14.30
C TRP A 146 1.63 -9.79 13.05
N VAL A 147 1.04 -8.60 13.18
CA VAL A 147 0.20 -8.01 12.13
C VAL A 147 1.05 -7.16 11.19
N VAL A 148 0.87 -7.38 9.89
CA VAL A 148 1.44 -6.59 8.81
C VAL A 148 0.31 -6.05 7.96
N GLY A 149 0.29 -4.74 7.73
CA GLY A 149 -0.74 -4.08 6.94
C GLY A 149 -0.16 -3.04 5.98
N THR A 150 -0.84 -2.77 4.88
CA THR A 150 -0.50 -1.65 4.01
C THR A 150 -1.74 -1.06 3.35
N CYS A 151 -1.71 0.25 3.10
CA CYS A 151 -2.71 0.93 2.31
C CYS A 151 -2.24 1.06 0.86
N VAL A 152 -2.92 0.36 -0.05
CA VAL A 152 -2.62 0.33 -1.48
C VAL A 152 -3.18 1.57 -2.19
N LYS A 153 -4.39 1.99 -1.81
CA LYS A 153 -5.11 3.14 -2.40
C LYS A 153 -5.73 4.02 -1.32
N SER A 154 -5.73 5.33 -1.56
CA SER A 154 -6.42 6.31 -0.70
C SER A 154 -7.83 6.61 -1.22
N PRO A 155 -8.86 6.72 -0.36
CA PRO A 155 -8.80 6.50 1.09
C PRO A 155 -8.71 5.00 1.42
N CYS A 156 -7.92 4.67 2.45
CA CYS A 156 -7.62 3.29 2.86
C CYS A 156 -8.87 2.53 3.37
N VAL A 157 -9.89 3.28 3.80
CA VAL A 157 -11.13 2.79 4.43
C VAL A 157 -12.03 2.02 3.47
N ALA A 158 -11.85 2.17 2.16
CA ALA A 158 -12.67 1.44 1.20
C ALA A 158 -12.21 -0.02 1.11
N ALA A 159 -13.17 -0.96 1.17
CA ALA A 159 -12.89 -2.38 1.03
C ALA A 159 -12.08 -2.68 -0.25
N GLY A 160 -10.96 -3.40 -0.10
CA GLY A 160 -10.07 -3.75 -1.21
C GLY A 160 -9.00 -2.70 -1.54
N ASN A 161 -8.92 -1.60 -0.78
CA ASN A 161 -7.85 -0.60 -0.90
C ASN A 161 -6.66 -0.85 0.04
N ASN A 162 -6.75 -1.86 0.89
CA ASN A 162 -5.77 -2.25 1.88
C ASN A 162 -5.43 -3.73 1.77
N GLU A 163 -4.27 -4.12 2.29
CA GLU A 163 -3.89 -5.51 2.52
C GLU A 163 -3.53 -5.63 4.00
N LEU A 164 -4.04 -6.67 4.66
CA LEU A 164 -3.82 -6.93 6.06
C LEU A 164 -3.62 -8.43 6.24
N VAL A 165 -2.48 -8.82 6.81
CA VAL A 165 -2.16 -10.21 7.07
C VAL A 165 -1.58 -10.34 8.47
N SER A 166 -2.08 -11.33 9.17
CA SER A 166 -1.60 -11.76 10.48
C SER A 166 -0.66 -12.94 10.31
N LEU A 167 0.58 -12.77 10.76
CA LEU A 167 1.57 -13.83 10.82
C LEU A 167 1.46 -14.50 12.19
N TYR A 168 1.54 -15.82 12.21
CA TYR A 168 1.44 -16.61 13.43
C TYR A 168 2.67 -17.46 13.61
N ARG A 169 2.99 -17.75 14.85
CA ARG A 169 4.08 -18.62 15.24
C ARG A 169 3.61 -19.70 16.20
#